data_AF-A0A158M3H5-F1
#
_entry.id   AF-A0A158M3H5-F1
#
_cell.length_a   1.000
_cell.length_b   1.000
_cell.length_c   1.000
_cell.angle_alpha   90.00
_cell.angle_beta   90.00
_cell.angle_gamma   90.00
#
_symmetry.space_group_name_H-M   'P 1'
#
loop_
_entity.id
_entity.type
_entity.pdbx_description
1 polymer ?
#
loop_
_entity_poly.entity_id
_entity_poly.type
_entity_poly.pdbx_seq_one_letter_code
_entity_poly.pdbx_strand_id
1 'polypeptide(L)'
;MFPNKLTLAALASAVALTGCMGNMKVQPMVSDPQAYSVATFTRAALPMGTQAMLKPAGSEPFPFKRIEFKAVGWSEDKPELKAGQETAYINDDNDGTLRQIRRTSLNGLTASQTFELQYHGLASLASQNADPARSLAYPPTFARAPKSWSSLAQVTENGEYRFEAREGTKDPFDMGTPWRRVCVTGKAYDASQVLAELPGKAIEMVCTDSNQNGVTLREVKYAWVSDLGLPLVRAVRTTRSSFKYEYQGVKIDK
;
A
#
# COMPACT_ATOMS: atom_id res chain seq x y z
N MET A 1 -39.24 3.87 -46.68
CA MET A 1 -38.65 4.69 -45.61
C MET A 1 -37.85 3.77 -44.70
N PHE A 2 -36.53 3.70 -44.90
CA PHE A 2 -35.65 2.94 -44.01
C PHE A 2 -35.09 3.91 -42.96
N PRO A 3 -35.26 3.66 -41.65
CA PRO A 3 -34.62 4.49 -40.66
C PRO A 3 -33.11 4.22 -40.66
N ASN A 4 -32.36 5.30 -40.81
CA ASN A 4 -30.90 5.37 -40.84
C ASN A 4 -30.30 4.77 -39.56
N LYS A 5 -29.58 3.64 -39.68
CA LYS A 5 -28.86 2.98 -38.58
C LYS A 5 -27.60 3.74 -38.13
N LEU A 6 -27.33 4.92 -38.68
CA LEU A 6 -26.11 5.69 -38.43
C LEU A 6 -26.20 6.68 -37.26
N THR A 7 -27.38 6.95 -36.71
CA THR A 7 -27.55 7.93 -35.62
C THR A 7 -27.46 7.35 -34.20
N LEU A 8 -27.44 6.02 -34.03
CA LEU A 8 -27.26 5.40 -32.69
C LEU A 8 -25.79 5.13 -32.31
N ALA A 9 -24.83 5.29 -33.23
CA ALA A 9 -23.42 5.05 -32.95
C ALA A 9 -22.69 6.26 -32.31
N ALA A 10 -23.36 7.41 -32.17
CA ALA A 10 -22.74 8.66 -31.71
C ALA A 10 -22.88 8.94 -30.20
N LEU A 11 -23.65 8.15 -29.45
CA LEU A 11 -23.84 8.34 -27.99
C LEU A 11 -22.98 7.43 -27.09
N ALA A 12 -22.16 6.54 -27.66
CA ALA A 12 -21.30 5.64 -26.87
C ALA A 12 -19.88 6.21 -26.59
N SER A 13 -19.55 7.39 -27.12
CA SER A 13 -18.16 7.91 -27.11
C SER A 13 -17.91 9.02 -26.08
N ALA A 14 -18.88 9.36 -25.23
CA ALA A 14 -18.77 10.48 -24.29
C ALA A 14 -18.32 10.11 -22.86
N VAL A 15 -18.05 8.83 -22.56
CA VAL A 15 -17.59 8.39 -21.22
C VAL A 15 -16.07 8.14 -21.18
N ALA A 16 -15.38 8.15 -22.32
CA ALA A 16 -13.96 7.79 -22.42
C ALA A 16 -12.98 8.98 -22.33
N LEU A 17 -13.39 10.13 -21.78
CA LEU A 17 -12.55 11.33 -21.61
C LEU A 17 -12.57 11.87 -20.17
N THR A 18 -12.57 11.01 -19.14
CA THR A 18 -12.26 11.42 -17.75
C THR A 18 -10.74 11.66 -17.55
N GLY A 19 -10.07 12.20 -18.57
CA GLY A 19 -8.61 12.27 -18.70
C GLY A 19 -7.89 13.25 -17.78
N CYS A 20 -8.58 13.87 -16.82
CA CYS A 20 -7.95 14.62 -15.74
C CYS A 20 -8.53 14.11 -14.42
N MET A 21 -7.86 13.15 -13.78
CA MET A 21 -8.15 12.86 -12.37
C MET A 21 -7.65 14.04 -11.53
N GLY A 22 -8.46 15.09 -11.48
CA GLY A 22 -8.29 16.18 -10.53
C GLY A 22 -8.49 15.70 -9.09
N ASN A 23 -8.43 16.63 -8.15
CA ASN A 23 -8.64 16.31 -6.75
C ASN A 23 -9.99 15.59 -6.52
N MET A 24 -9.99 14.58 -5.66
CA MET A 24 -11.14 13.74 -5.38
C MET A 24 -11.84 14.19 -4.10
N LYS A 25 -13.16 14.04 -4.01
CA LYS A 25 -13.88 14.31 -2.76
C LYS A 25 -13.42 13.34 -1.67
N VAL A 26 -13.18 13.85 -0.47
CA VAL A 26 -12.81 13.03 0.71
C VAL A 26 -14.00 12.25 1.27
N GLN A 27 -15.23 12.75 1.10
CA GLN A 27 -16.43 12.17 1.71
C GLN A 27 -16.59 10.65 1.48
N PRO A 28 -16.38 10.08 0.27
CA PRO A 28 -16.49 8.63 0.07
C PRO A 28 -15.42 7.84 0.83
N MET A 29 -14.22 8.41 0.96
CA MET A 29 -13.09 7.79 1.66
C MET A 29 -13.38 7.64 3.17
N VAL A 30 -14.12 8.59 3.74
CA VAL A 30 -14.47 8.61 5.17
C VAL A 30 -15.77 7.86 5.46
N SER A 31 -16.80 8.04 4.62
CA SER A 31 -18.12 7.45 4.86
C SER A 31 -18.20 5.95 4.55
N ASP A 32 -17.47 5.48 3.53
CA ASP A 32 -17.36 4.08 3.19
C ASP A 32 -15.96 3.76 2.64
N PRO A 33 -14.95 3.66 3.53
CA PRO A 33 -13.57 3.38 3.11
C PRO A 33 -13.42 2.04 2.39
N GLN A 34 -14.28 1.06 2.68
CA GLN A 34 -14.21 -0.25 2.02
C GLN A 34 -14.68 -0.15 0.57
N ALA A 35 -15.86 0.41 0.33
CA ALA A 35 -16.38 0.59 -1.02
C ALA A 35 -15.46 1.49 -1.85
N TYR A 36 -14.93 2.56 -1.25
CA TYR A 36 -13.95 3.42 -1.92
C TYR A 36 -12.69 2.65 -2.34
N SER A 37 -12.14 1.84 -1.43
CA SER A 37 -10.94 1.05 -1.67
C SER A 37 -11.15 0.04 -2.80
N VAL A 38 -12.25 -0.70 -2.77
CA VAL A 38 -12.62 -1.70 -3.80
C VAL A 38 -12.78 -1.06 -5.17
N ALA A 39 -13.36 0.13 -5.26
CA ALA A 39 -13.56 0.81 -6.54
C ALA A 39 -12.28 1.40 -7.15
N THR A 40 -11.28 1.72 -6.31
CA THR A 40 -10.13 2.53 -6.73
C THR A 40 -8.82 1.76 -6.82
N PHE A 41 -8.59 0.80 -5.91
CA PHE A 41 -7.30 0.14 -5.71
C PHE A 41 -7.34 -1.32 -6.14
N THR A 42 -7.63 -1.56 -7.42
CA THR A 42 -7.66 -2.90 -8.02
C THR A 42 -6.50 -3.13 -8.96
N ARG A 43 -6.20 -4.40 -9.25
CA ARG A 43 -5.25 -4.77 -10.30
C ARG A 43 -5.57 -4.09 -11.64
N ALA A 44 -6.84 -4.09 -12.04
CA ALA A 44 -7.30 -3.47 -13.28
C ALA A 44 -7.09 -1.95 -13.31
N ALA A 45 -7.04 -1.29 -12.15
CA ALA A 45 -6.76 0.13 -12.06
C ALA A 45 -5.28 0.49 -12.32
N LEU A 46 -4.36 -0.48 -12.23
CA LEU A 46 -2.93 -0.27 -12.45
C LEU A 46 -2.63 -0.02 -13.95
N PRO A 47 -1.57 0.75 -14.26
CA PRO A 47 -1.05 0.83 -15.62
C PRO A 47 -0.67 -0.55 -16.19
N MET A 48 -0.89 -0.79 -17.49
CA MET A 48 -0.66 -2.10 -18.13
C MET A 48 0.74 -2.66 -17.88
N GLY A 49 1.78 -1.83 -17.97
CA GLY A 49 3.16 -2.25 -17.71
C GLY A 49 3.39 -2.75 -16.27
N THR A 50 2.64 -2.21 -15.32
CA THR A 50 2.66 -2.65 -13.92
C THR A 50 1.86 -3.94 -13.72
N GLN A 51 0.70 -4.05 -14.37
CA GLN A 51 -0.09 -5.29 -14.36
C GLN A 51 0.69 -6.49 -14.91
N ALA A 52 1.52 -6.28 -15.94
CA ALA A 52 2.31 -7.32 -16.58
C ALA A 52 3.40 -7.92 -15.68
N MET A 53 3.82 -7.21 -14.63
CA MET A 53 4.76 -7.76 -13.65
C MET A 53 4.11 -8.67 -12.62
N LEU A 54 2.83 -8.45 -12.35
CA LEU A 54 2.13 -9.15 -11.29
C LEU A 54 1.81 -10.56 -11.76
N LYS A 55 1.95 -11.53 -10.86
CA LYS A 55 1.60 -12.91 -11.16
C LYS A 55 0.09 -13.06 -11.42
N PRO A 56 -0.37 -14.12 -12.10
CA PRO A 56 -1.80 -14.35 -12.30
C PRO A 56 -2.58 -14.49 -11.00
N ALA A 57 -3.90 -14.27 -11.05
CA ALA A 57 -4.77 -14.54 -9.89
C ALA A 57 -4.61 -15.99 -9.39
N GLY A 58 -4.58 -16.16 -8.07
CA GLY A 58 -4.42 -17.45 -7.40
C GLY A 58 -3.00 -18.00 -7.29
N SER A 59 -1.99 -17.36 -7.89
CA SER A 59 -0.63 -17.92 -7.93
C SER A 59 0.21 -17.69 -6.67
N GLU A 60 -0.13 -16.69 -5.85
CA GLU A 60 0.58 -16.33 -4.62
C GLU A 60 -0.45 -16.16 -3.49
N PRO A 61 -0.96 -17.28 -2.93
CA PRO A 61 -2.04 -17.24 -1.95
C PRO A 61 -1.57 -16.76 -0.57
N PHE A 62 -2.47 -16.08 0.13
CA PHE A 62 -2.30 -15.72 1.55
C PHE A 62 -3.14 -16.64 2.44
N PRO A 63 -2.74 -16.89 3.71
CA PRO A 63 -3.50 -17.72 4.64
C PRO A 63 -4.72 -16.99 5.26
N PHE A 64 -5.11 -15.85 4.69
CA PHE A 64 -6.21 -15.01 5.13
C PHE A 64 -6.89 -14.35 3.92
N LYS A 65 -8.17 -14.01 4.08
CA LYS A 65 -8.89 -13.07 3.21
C LYS A 65 -8.75 -11.64 3.71
N ARG A 66 -8.75 -11.46 5.02
CA ARG A 66 -8.56 -10.16 5.66
C ARG A 66 -7.79 -10.31 6.97
N ILE A 67 -6.90 -9.38 7.23
CA ILE A 67 -6.22 -9.26 8.51
C ILE A 67 -6.20 -7.81 8.97
N GLU A 68 -6.58 -7.58 10.22
CA GLU A 68 -6.62 -6.26 10.83
C GLU A 68 -5.62 -6.19 11.98
N PHE A 69 -4.78 -5.17 11.96
CA PHE A 69 -3.84 -4.88 13.04
C PHE A 69 -4.23 -3.60 13.75
N LYS A 70 -4.09 -3.62 15.09
CA LYS A 70 -4.08 -2.42 15.92
C LYS A 70 -2.66 -2.17 16.39
N ALA A 71 -2.22 -0.92 16.27
CA ALA A 71 -0.91 -0.49 16.73
C ALA A 71 -0.99 0.92 17.31
N VAL A 72 0.03 1.29 18.07
CA VAL A 72 0.32 2.68 18.43
C VAL A 72 1.68 3.06 17.86
N GLY A 73 1.75 4.25 17.27
CA GLY A 73 2.99 4.83 16.77
C GLY A 73 3.33 6.12 17.50
N TRP A 74 4.61 6.42 17.68
CA TRP A 74 5.07 7.67 18.29
C TRP A 74 6.39 8.13 17.69
N SER A 75 6.64 9.43 17.72
CA SER A 75 7.97 9.98 17.41
C SER A 75 8.90 9.72 18.59
N GLU A 76 10.15 9.35 18.34
CA GLU A 76 11.14 9.17 19.40
C GLU A 76 11.41 10.47 20.17
N ASP A 77 11.26 11.63 19.51
CA ASP A 77 11.43 12.94 20.15
C ASP A 77 10.24 13.37 21.02
N LYS A 78 9.08 12.69 20.88
CA LYS A 78 7.84 12.98 21.62
C LYS A 78 7.11 11.68 21.98
N PRO A 79 7.71 10.82 22.81
CA PRO A 79 7.18 9.48 23.10
C PRO A 79 5.83 9.49 23.83
N GLU A 80 5.48 10.60 24.47
CA GLU A 80 4.18 10.82 25.12
C GLU A 80 3.04 11.03 24.12
N LEU A 81 3.34 11.47 22.89
CA LEU A 81 2.35 11.70 21.84
C LEU A 81 2.16 10.46 20.97
N LYS A 82 1.27 9.58 21.41
CA LYS A 82 0.91 8.35 20.67
C LYS A 82 -0.21 8.60 19.67
N ALA A 83 -0.03 8.07 18.47
CA ALA A 83 -1.05 7.96 17.42
C ALA A 83 -1.55 6.52 17.34
N GLY A 84 -2.86 6.33 17.47
CA GLY A 84 -3.49 5.04 17.22
C GLY A 84 -3.47 4.71 15.73
N GLN A 85 -3.25 3.45 15.39
CA GLN A 85 -3.29 2.96 14.02
C GLN A 85 -4.12 1.68 13.94
N GLU A 86 -4.98 1.64 12.93
CA GLU A 86 -5.68 0.44 12.52
C GLU A 86 -5.39 0.19 11.06
N THR A 87 -4.84 -0.97 10.72
CA THR A 87 -4.48 -1.32 9.35
C THR A 87 -5.16 -2.63 8.98
N ALA A 88 -5.99 -2.58 7.95
CA ALA A 88 -6.57 -3.77 7.33
C ALA A 88 -5.82 -4.10 6.03
N TYR A 89 -5.35 -5.34 5.90
CA TYR A 89 -4.91 -5.92 4.64
C TYR A 89 -5.99 -6.87 4.12
N ILE A 90 -6.31 -6.76 2.84
CA ILE A 90 -7.39 -7.51 2.20
C ILE A 90 -6.82 -8.19 0.95
N ASN A 91 -7.00 -9.50 0.90
CA ASN A 91 -6.60 -10.37 -0.17
C ASN A 91 -7.82 -10.66 -1.05
N ASP A 92 -7.90 -9.99 -2.20
CA ASP A 92 -9.03 -10.15 -3.12
C ASP A 92 -8.84 -11.37 -4.04
N ASP A 93 -7.63 -11.55 -4.57
CA ASP A 93 -7.38 -12.43 -5.73
C ASP A 93 -6.26 -13.47 -5.55
N ASN A 94 -5.60 -13.55 -4.39
CA ASN A 94 -4.46 -14.47 -4.16
C ASN A 94 -3.33 -14.32 -5.21
N ASP A 95 -3.03 -13.10 -5.64
CA ASP A 95 -2.05 -12.80 -6.70
C ASP A 95 -0.78 -12.13 -6.17
N GLY A 96 -0.55 -12.21 -4.86
CA GLY A 96 0.54 -11.54 -4.15
C GLY A 96 0.26 -10.06 -3.88
N THR A 97 -0.86 -9.49 -4.36
CA THR A 97 -1.28 -8.13 -4.02
C THR A 97 -2.29 -8.10 -2.89
N LEU A 98 -2.24 -7.02 -2.11
CA LEU A 98 -3.12 -6.76 -0.98
C LEU A 98 -3.60 -5.32 -1.05
N ARG A 99 -4.92 -5.12 -0.92
CA ARG A 99 -5.44 -3.80 -0.60
C ARG A 99 -5.17 -3.50 0.86
N GLN A 100 -4.73 -2.29 1.15
CA GLN A 100 -4.51 -1.79 2.49
C GLN A 100 -5.44 -0.61 2.75
N ILE A 101 -6.13 -0.63 3.89
CA ILE A 101 -6.82 0.53 4.44
C ILE A 101 -6.24 0.78 5.82
N ARG A 102 -5.58 1.92 6.00
CA ARG A 102 -5.00 2.33 7.28
C ARG A 102 -5.70 3.58 7.80
N ARG A 103 -6.18 3.52 9.04
CA ARG A 103 -6.72 4.64 9.80
C ARG A 103 -5.69 5.07 10.83
N THR A 104 -5.33 6.35 10.85
CA THR A 104 -4.54 6.94 11.93
C THR A 104 -5.44 7.82 12.78
N SER A 105 -5.38 7.66 14.09
CA SER A 105 -6.15 8.42 15.07
C SER A 105 -5.25 9.18 16.02
N LEU A 106 -5.62 10.43 16.29
CA LEU A 106 -5.00 11.28 17.30
C LEU A 106 -6.08 11.69 18.31
N ASN A 107 -5.82 11.48 19.60
CA ASN A 107 -6.78 11.79 20.67
C ASN A 107 -8.19 11.20 20.44
N GLY A 108 -8.26 9.97 19.91
CA GLY A 108 -9.52 9.27 19.62
C GLY A 108 -10.25 9.71 18.34
N LEU A 109 -9.75 10.73 17.63
CA LEU A 109 -10.34 11.22 16.38
C LEU A 109 -9.52 10.74 15.17
N THR A 110 -10.19 10.43 14.06
CA THR A 110 -9.50 10.08 12.80
C THR A 110 -8.74 11.29 12.26
N ALA A 111 -7.42 11.19 12.23
CA ALA A 111 -6.53 12.22 11.69
C ALA A 111 -6.21 12.00 10.21
N SER A 112 -6.13 10.74 9.77
CA SER A 112 -5.93 10.42 8.36
C SER A 112 -6.41 9.00 8.02
N GLN A 113 -6.68 8.79 6.73
CA GLN A 113 -6.85 7.48 6.15
C GLN A 113 -5.91 7.32 4.96
N THR A 114 -5.22 6.18 4.88
CA THR A 114 -4.39 5.80 3.74
C THR A 114 -4.98 4.58 3.06
N PHE A 115 -5.05 4.62 1.73
CA PHE A 115 -5.52 3.54 0.88
C PHE A 115 -4.37 3.13 -0.03
N GLU A 116 -4.06 1.84 -0.10
CA GLU A 116 -3.00 1.34 -0.96
C GLU A 116 -3.40 0.04 -1.64
N LEU A 117 -2.83 -0.23 -2.81
CA LEU A 117 -2.64 -1.57 -3.34
C LEU A 117 -1.15 -1.86 -3.24
N GLN A 118 -0.77 -2.96 -2.60
CA GLN A 118 0.63 -3.28 -2.31
C GLN A 118 0.95 -4.71 -2.71
N TYR A 119 2.16 -4.96 -3.21
CA TYR A 119 2.70 -6.30 -3.35
C TYR A 119 3.22 -6.78 -1.99
N HIS A 120 2.63 -7.85 -1.45
CA HIS A 120 2.85 -8.41 -0.11
C HIS A 120 2.90 -7.37 1.02
N GLY A 121 2.07 -6.33 0.95
CA GLY A 121 2.05 -5.27 1.97
C GLY A 121 3.35 -4.43 2.06
N LEU A 122 4.32 -4.62 1.15
CA LEU A 122 5.65 -4.02 1.22
C LEU A 122 5.91 -3.00 0.12
N ALA A 123 5.62 -3.35 -1.13
CA ALA A 123 5.90 -2.51 -2.29
C ALA A 123 4.61 -1.89 -2.81
N SER A 124 4.49 -0.55 -2.72
CA SER A 124 3.29 0.16 -3.15
C SER A 124 3.13 0.10 -4.67
N LEU A 125 1.95 -0.33 -5.12
CA LEU A 125 1.53 -0.36 -6.52
C LEU A 125 0.57 0.80 -6.82
N ALA A 126 -0.22 1.20 -5.84
CA ALA A 126 -1.05 2.39 -5.89
C ALA A 126 -1.26 2.93 -4.48
N SER A 127 -1.35 4.24 -4.31
CA SER A 127 -1.60 4.84 -3.00
C SER A 127 -2.40 6.13 -3.07
N GLN A 128 -3.10 6.44 -1.99
CA GLN A 128 -3.70 7.76 -1.76
C GLN A 128 -3.91 7.99 -0.28
N ASN A 129 -3.83 9.26 0.12
CA ASN A 129 -4.11 9.70 1.48
C ASN A 129 -5.33 10.63 1.49
N ALA A 130 -6.17 10.45 2.51
CA ALA A 130 -7.31 11.29 2.82
C ALA A 130 -7.10 11.93 4.19
N ASP A 131 -7.33 13.23 4.26
CA ASP A 131 -7.41 14.00 5.50
C ASP A 131 -8.88 14.36 5.71
N PRO A 132 -9.56 13.79 6.71
CA PRO A 132 -10.97 14.07 6.98
C PRO A 132 -11.30 15.55 7.22
N ALA A 133 -10.31 16.39 7.55
CA ALA A 133 -10.48 17.83 7.71
C ALA A 133 -10.55 18.58 6.37
N ARG A 134 -10.26 17.92 5.24
CA ARG A 134 -10.27 18.52 3.90
C ARG A 134 -11.48 18.04 3.09
N SER A 135 -11.99 18.91 2.22
CA SER A 135 -13.05 18.55 1.27
C SER A 135 -12.52 17.70 0.10
N LEU A 136 -11.25 17.88 -0.24
CA LEU A 136 -10.59 17.31 -1.41
C LEU A 136 -9.26 16.64 -1.03
N ALA A 137 -8.97 15.50 -1.67
CA ALA A 137 -7.70 14.79 -1.62
C ALA A 137 -7.02 14.83 -2.99
N TYR A 138 -5.68 14.74 -2.99
CA TYR A 138 -4.93 14.54 -4.23
C TYR A 138 -5.35 13.24 -4.91
N PRO A 139 -5.26 13.14 -6.25
CA PRO A 139 -5.53 11.89 -6.94
C PRO A 139 -4.60 10.75 -6.48
N PRO A 140 -5.03 9.48 -6.59
CA PRO A 140 -4.17 8.34 -6.34
C PRO A 140 -2.96 8.33 -7.26
N THR A 141 -1.83 7.92 -6.70
CA THR A 141 -0.61 7.62 -7.43
C THR A 141 -0.55 6.13 -7.75
N PHE A 142 0.15 5.79 -8.83
CA PHE A 142 0.32 4.42 -9.31
C PHE A 142 1.78 4.18 -9.67
N ALA A 143 2.28 2.99 -9.37
CA ALA A 143 3.53 2.48 -9.90
C ALA A 143 3.41 2.32 -11.43
N ARG A 144 4.43 2.77 -12.14
CA ARG A 144 4.56 2.83 -13.60
C ARG A 144 5.98 2.45 -14.00
N ALA A 145 6.15 1.98 -15.24
CA ALA A 145 7.45 1.74 -15.86
C ALA A 145 8.45 1.04 -14.90
N PRO A 146 8.08 -0.11 -14.34
CA PRO A 146 8.92 -0.82 -13.41
C PRO A 146 10.20 -1.32 -14.09
N LYS A 147 11.30 -1.33 -13.33
CA LYS A 147 12.62 -1.73 -13.80
C LYS A 147 13.21 -2.90 -13.04
N SER A 148 12.88 -3.02 -11.76
CA SER A 148 13.31 -4.11 -10.90
C SER A 148 12.16 -4.49 -9.96
N TRP A 149 11.89 -5.78 -9.84
CA TRP A 149 10.80 -6.29 -9.03
C TRP A 149 11.13 -7.68 -8.48
N SER A 150 11.67 -7.73 -7.26
CA SER A 150 11.93 -8.99 -6.57
C SER A 150 10.62 -9.66 -6.15
N SER A 151 10.56 -10.99 -6.24
CA SER A 151 9.45 -11.75 -5.66
C SER A 151 9.55 -11.75 -4.14
N LEU A 152 8.40 -11.67 -3.47
CA LEU A 152 8.26 -11.78 -2.01
C LEU A 152 7.49 -13.04 -1.60
N ALA A 153 7.19 -13.94 -2.54
CA ALA A 153 6.51 -15.20 -2.26
C ALA A 153 7.29 -16.08 -1.27
N GLN A 154 8.63 -15.97 -1.27
CA GLN A 154 9.52 -16.64 -0.33
C GLN A 154 10.63 -15.68 0.12
N VAL A 155 10.46 -15.12 1.32
CA VAL A 155 11.48 -14.29 1.95
C VAL A 155 12.38 -15.16 2.82
N THR A 156 13.69 -15.02 2.66
CA THR A 156 14.72 -15.78 3.40
C THR A 156 15.58 -14.84 4.24
N GLU A 157 16.28 -15.38 5.23
CA GLU A 157 17.29 -14.63 5.99
C GLU A 157 18.47 -14.20 5.09
N ASN A 158 19.10 -13.07 5.41
CA ASN A 158 20.26 -12.52 4.70
C ASN A 158 20.05 -12.32 3.18
N GLY A 159 18.80 -12.12 2.76
CA GLY A 159 18.40 -11.85 1.39
C GLY A 159 18.33 -10.36 1.09
N GLU A 160 18.29 -10.04 -0.20
CA GLU A 160 18.12 -8.68 -0.71
C GLU A 160 16.98 -8.64 -1.74
N TYR A 161 16.07 -7.68 -1.56
CA TYR A 161 14.87 -7.51 -2.39
C TYR A 161 14.81 -6.08 -2.92
N ARG A 162 14.65 -5.93 -4.24
CA ARG A 162 14.71 -4.64 -4.93
C ARG A 162 13.40 -4.36 -5.66
N PHE A 163 12.95 -3.12 -5.53
CA PHE A 163 11.78 -2.59 -6.22
C PHE A 163 12.15 -1.23 -6.81
N GLU A 164 12.03 -1.08 -8.12
CA GLU A 164 12.24 0.18 -8.83
C GLU A 164 11.10 0.42 -9.82
N ALA A 165 10.45 1.57 -9.68
CA ALA A 165 9.40 2.03 -10.57
C ALA A 165 9.36 3.56 -10.60
N ARG A 166 8.39 4.12 -11.31
CA ARG A 166 8.00 5.53 -11.21
C ARG A 166 6.63 5.60 -10.55
N GLU A 167 6.45 6.53 -9.64
CA GLU A 167 5.15 6.79 -9.01
C GLU A 167 4.51 8.03 -9.66
N GLY A 168 3.30 7.89 -10.18
CA GLY A 168 2.58 9.01 -10.79
C GLY A 168 1.08 8.74 -10.95
N THR A 169 0.32 9.81 -11.10
CA THR A 169 -1.13 9.82 -11.34
C THR A 169 -1.45 9.30 -12.74
N LYS A 170 -2.74 9.09 -13.05
CA LYS A 170 -3.21 8.68 -14.39
C LYS A 170 -3.13 9.77 -15.46
N ASP A 171 -2.72 10.99 -15.11
CA ASP A 171 -2.48 12.05 -16.06
C ASP A 171 -1.38 11.62 -17.06
N PRO A 172 -1.63 11.67 -18.39
CA PRO A 172 -0.62 11.35 -19.39
C PRO A 172 0.62 12.27 -19.37
N PHE A 173 0.50 13.47 -18.79
CA PHE A 173 1.60 14.41 -18.63
C PHE A 173 2.35 14.24 -17.30
N ASP A 174 1.86 13.40 -16.41
CA ASP A 174 2.57 13.05 -15.18
C ASP A 174 3.68 12.04 -15.51
N MET A 175 4.89 12.57 -15.67
CA MET A 175 6.10 11.79 -15.88
C MET A 175 6.46 10.93 -14.67
N GLY A 176 5.78 11.10 -13.53
CA GLY A 176 6.03 10.40 -12.28
C GLY A 176 7.38 10.72 -11.64
N THR A 177 7.55 10.31 -10.39
CA THR A 177 8.80 10.43 -9.66
C THR A 177 9.47 9.05 -9.54
N PRO A 178 10.78 8.92 -9.83
CA PRO A 178 11.48 7.66 -9.58
C PRO A 178 11.37 7.24 -8.11
N TRP A 179 10.97 5.99 -7.90
CA TRP A 179 10.92 5.36 -6.60
C TRP A 179 11.80 4.11 -6.65
N ARG A 180 12.75 4.03 -5.71
CA ARG A 180 13.61 2.87 -5.52
C ARG A 180 13.59 2.46 -4.05
N ARG A 181 13.27 1.19 -3.81
CA ARG A 181 13.30 0.54 -2.51
C ARG A 181 14.24 -0.67 -2.54
N VAL A 182 15.12 -0.75 -1.55
CA VAL A 182 15.98 -1.93 -1.33
C VAL A 182 15.75 -2.42 0.09
N CYS A 183 15.37 -3.69 0.23
CA CYS A 183 15.14 -4.35 1.50
C CYS A 183 16.18 -5.43 1.73
N VAL A 184 16.81 -5.42 2.90
CA VAL A 184 17.76 -6.44 3.35
C VAL A 184 17.17 -7.15 4.55
N THR A 185 17.21 -8.48 4.55
CA THR A 185 16.75 -9.28 5.68
C THR A 185 17.90 -9.71 6.59
N GLY A 186 17.62 -9.77 7.88
CA GLY A 186 18.52 -10.23 8.91
C GLY A 186 18.12 -11.61 9.42
N LYS A 187 18.22 -11.78 10.75
CA LYS A 187 17.90 -13.05 11.42
C LYS A 187 16.41 -13.25 11.65
N ALA A 188 15.98 -14.50 11.63
CA ALA A 188 14.67 -14.93 12.05
C ALA A 188 14.56 -15.01 13.59
N TYR A 189 13.36 -14.74 14.09
CA TYR A 189 12.98 -14.83 15.51
C TYR A 189 11.49 -15.20 15.63
N ASP A 190 11.01 -15.47 16.85
CA ASP A 190 9.60 -15.81 17.05
C ASP A 190 8.70 -14.61 16.77
N ALA A 191 7.66 -14.78 15.95
CA ALA A 191 6.73 -13.69 15.64
C ALA A 191 5.99 -13.17 16.88
N SER A 192 5.88 -14.00 17.92
CA SER A 192 5.34 -13.63 19.24
C SER A 192 6.10 -12.49 19.94
N GLN A 193 7.37 -12.23 19.55
CA GLN A 193 8.13 -11.07 20.03
C GLN A 193 7.66 -9.75 19.40
N VAL A 194 6.91 -9.81 18.31
CA VAL A 194 6.27 -8.65 17.68
C VAL A 194 4.90 -8.40 18.31
N LEU A 195 4.11 -9.45 18.41
CA LEU A 195 2.77 -9.48 19.01
C LEU A 195 2.48 -10.94 19.36
N ALA A 196 2.09 -11.22 20.61
CA ALA A 196 2.02 -12.58 21.15
C ALA A 196 1.12 -13.53 20.34
N GLU A 197 0.07 -12.99 19.73
CA GLU A 197 -0.93 -13.72 18.94
C GLU A 197 -0.46 -14.07 17.51
N LEU A 198 0.72 -13.61 17.08
CA LEU A 198 1.23 -13.89 15.74
C LEU A 198 1.79 -15.31 15.61
N PRO A 199 1.47 -16.01 14.51
CA PRO A 199 1.99 -17.34 14.26
C PRO A 199 3.43 -17.31 13.72
N GLY A 200 4.14 -18.42 13.94
CA GLY A 200 5.38 -18.73 13.23
C GLY A 200 6.56 -17.83 13.55
N LYS A 201 7.37 -17.56 12.52
CA LYS A 201 8.60 -16.77 12.62
C LYS A 201 8.45 -15.41 11.97
N ALA A 202 9.13 -14.43 12.53
CA ALA A 202 9.38 -13.15 11.92
C ALA A 202 10.84 -13.05 11.47
N ILE A 203 11.11 -12.40 10.33
CA ILE A 203 12.46 -12.08 9.86
C ILE A 203 12.64 -10.57 9.98
N GLU A 204 13.75 -10.12 10.59
CA GLU A 204 14.09 -8.70 10.57
C GLU A 204 14.29 -8.25 9.12
N MET A 205 13.64 -7.16 8.72
CA MET A 205 13.79 -6.61 7.37
C MET A 205 13.96 -5.09 7.44
N VAL A 206 15.02 -4.57 6.85
CA VAL A 206 15.28 -3.13 6.77
C VAL A 206 15.18 -2.71 5.32
N CYS A 207 14.21 -1.84 5.02
CA CYS A 207 14.01 -1.27 3.69
C CYS A 207 14.46 0.18 3.65
N THR A 208 15.22 0.54 2.62
CA THR A 208 15.62 1.93 2.34
C THR A 208 14.96 2.42 1.06
N ASP A 209 14.29 3.57 1.15
CA ASP A 209 13.79 4.30 -0.01
C ASP A 209 14.78 5.40 -0.37
N SER A 210 15.11 5.50 -1.65
CA SER A 210 16.04 6.51 -2.15
C SER A 210 15.49 7.21 -3.40
N ASN A 211 15.87 8.46 -3.59
CA ASN A 211 15.57 9.19 -4.82
C ASN A 211 16.51 8.80 -5.98
N GLN A 212 16.27 9.39 -7.15
CA GLN A 212 17.07 9.19 -8.36
C GLN A 212 18.56 9.55 -8.22
N ASN A 213 18.92 10.37 -7.21
CA ASN A 213 20.31 10.76 -6.92
C ASN A 213 20.98 9.78 -5.94
N GLY A 214 20.31 8.70 -5.56
CA GLY A 214 20.81 7.73 -4.58
C GLY A 214 20.74 8.20 -3.12
N VAL A 215 20.12 9.35 -2.85
CA VAL A 215 19.97 9.87 -1.49
C VAL A 215 18.86 9.10 -0.78
N THR A 216 19.18 8.53 0.39
CA THR A 216 18.20 7.85 1.25
C THR A 216 17.23 8.88 1.82
N LEU A 217 15.94 8.68 1.55
CA LEU A 217 14.85 9.53 2.03
C LEU A 217 14.21 8.97 3.30
N ARG A 218 14.12 7.63 3.37
CA ARG A 218 13.43 6.91 4.42
C ARG A 218 14.05 5.53 4.61
N GLU A 219 14.25 5.13 5.86
CA GLU A 219 14.51 3.75 6.27
C GLU A 219 13.29 3.24 7.04
N VAL A 220 12.85 2.02 6.75
CA VAL A 220 11.75 1.37 7.45
C VAL A 220 12.23 0.01 7.94
N LYS A 221 12.10 -0.21 9.25
CA LYS A 221 12.35 -1.50 9.88
C LYS A 221 11.04 -2.25 10.01
N TYR A 222 11.01 -3.45 9.50
CA TYR A 222 9.88 -4.36 9.52
C TYR A 222 10.23 -5.64 10.28
N ALA A 223 9.20 -6.25 10.84
CA ALA A 223 9.17 -7.67 11.14
C ALA A 223 8.38 -8.37 10.03
N TRP A 224 9.05 -9.11 9.15
CA TRP A 224 8.39 -9.91 8.12
C TRP A 224 7.85 -11.20 8.73
N VAL A 225 6.53 -11.30 8.91
CA VAL A 225 5.89 -12.50 9.48
C VAL A 225 5.72 -13.53 8.36
N SER A 226 6.59 -14.54 8.32
CA SER A 226 6.71 -15.47 7.20
C SER A 226 5.41 -16.25 6.95
N ASP A 227 4.76 -16.72 8.01
CA ASP A 227 3.52 -17.49 7.91
C ASP A 227 2.37 -16.67 7.32
N LEU A 228 2.39 -15.34 7.49
CA LEU A 228 1.39 -14.43 6.93
C LEU A 228 1.83 -13.82 5.58
N GLY A 229 3.11 -13.92 5.22
CA GLY A 229 3.66 -13.25 4.04
C GLY A 229 3.54 -11.73 4.09
N LEU A 230 3.63 -11.14 5.29
CA LEU A 230 3.33 -9.72 5.55
C LEU A 230 4.42 -9.03 6.39
N PRO A 231 4.80 -7.78 6.05
CA PRO A 231 5.69 -6.96 6.85
C PRO A 231 4.91 -6.13 7.89
N LEU A 232 5.37 -6.16 9.14
CA LEU A 232 4.88 -5.32 10.22
C LEU A 232 5.89 -4.22 10.55
N VAL A 233 5.51 -2.95 10.35
CA VAL A 233 6.38 -1.79 10.58
C VAL A 233 6.72 -1.71 12.07
N ARG A 234 8.00 -1.69 12.42
CA ARG A 234 8.49 -1.50 13.80
C ARG A 234 9.09 -0.12 14.01
N ALA A 235 9.75 0.42 12.98
CA ALA A 235 10.28 1.77 13.02
C ALA A 235 10.35 2.39 11.63
N VAL A 236 10.24 3.72 11.56
CA VAL A 236 10.44 4.50 10.35
C VAL A 236 11.38 5.65 10.69
N ARG A 237 12.51 5.74 10.00
CA ARG A 237 13.44 6.86 10.11
C ARG A 237 13.41 7.67 8.83
N THR A 238 13.27 8.98 8.97
CA THR A 238 13.39 9.96 7.89
C THR A 238 14.53 10.92 8.21
N THR A 239 14.80 11.86 7.31
CA THR A 239 15.76 12.96 7.57
C THR A 239 15.28 13.92 8.67
N ARG A 240 14.00 13.89 9.05
CA ARG A 240 13.40 14.85 9.99
C ARG A 240 13.02 14.25 11.34
N SER A 241 12.73 12.96 11.38
CA SER A 241 12.21 12.31 12.59
C SER A 241 12.36 10.79 12.51
N SER A 242 12.29 10.16 13.68
CA SER A 242 12.22 8.70 13.84
C SER A 242 10.92 8.34 14.56
N PHE A 243 10.21 7.34 14.04
CA PHE A 243 8.97 6.83 14.59
C PHE A 243 9.13 5.37 14.98
N LYS A 244 8.50 4.97 16.08
CA LYS A 244 8.39 3.59 16.54
C LYS A 244 6.94 3.15 16.53
N TYR A 245 6.73 1.85 16.38
CA TYR A 245 5.42 1.22 16.35
C TYR A 245 5.38 0.00 17.26
N GLU A 246 4.27 -0.13 17.99
CA GLU A 246 3.96 -1.24 18.87
C GLU A 246 2.59 -1.80 18.50
N TYR A 247 2.54 -3.09 18.20
CA TYR A 247 1.30 -3.78 17.87
C TYR A 247 0.59 -4.21 19.16
N GLN A 248 -0.72 -4.02 19.19
CA GLN A 248 -1.57 -4.22 20.37
C GLN A 248 -2.67 -5.25 20.14
N GLY A 249 -2.85 -5.69 18.89
CA GLY A 249 -3.84 -6.69 18.57
C GLY A 249 -3.88 -7.02 17.09
N VAL A 250 -4.38 -8.21 16.80
CA VAL A 250 -4.59 -8.72 15.45
C VAL A 250 -5.91 -9.46 15.38
N LYS A 251 -6.61 -9.32 14.26
CA LYS A 251 -7.78 -10.14 13.91
C LYS A 251 -7.57 -10.72 12.52
N ILE A 252 -7.69 -12.04 12.39
CA ILE A 252 -7.44 -12.75 11.14
C ILE A 252 -8.73 -13.43 10.69
N ASP A 253 -9.23 -13.04 9.51
CA ASP A 253 -10.38 -13.64 8.85
C ASP A 253 -9.88 -14.50 7.68
N LYS A 254 -10.15 -15.81 7.74
CA LYS A 254 -9.69 -16.82 6.75
C LYS A 254 -10.63 -16.94 5.54
#